data_AF-A0A9D0XZA3-F1
#
_entry.id   AF-A0A9D0XZA3-F1
#
_cell.length_a   1.000
_cell.length_b   1.000
_cell.length_c   1.000
_cell.angle_alpha   90.00
_cell.angle_beta   90.00
_cell.angle_gamma   90.00
#
_symmetry.space_group_name_H-M   'P 1'
#
loop_
_entity.id
_entity.type
_entity.pdbx_description
1 polymer ?
#
loop_
_entity_poly.entity_id
_entity_poly.type
_entity_poly.pdbx_seq_one_letter_code
_entity_poly.pdbx_strand_id
1 'polypeptide(L)'
;MMKIRGGILLIILIVSVSIISCTPKFMKPDRDQSTGIEINQYSSEELLTAYKKNIEAEAAELPSPLEKETEGLRYILDPYLKVDSALFIGEDKKEFLEINMLSNESPYLPVTAENWEKVVQIIFSFHEDERQSLKMYIRDFSKDDQIERQYAVSGLMKLLSLKYPLSLGGDAASLQKSEVISDLTDIDDSHQELVRQAYCLGFTDFTVDKNKLFRPFDSLNLAEAVSMLYRILSNLGLPASDPADEPDNRQIPADEGENLPEVDTNTLTVEKILLEYNEFKADLQNSIISSSKKRLEMLKLAEGVIGTDLYEYHAVDKPISIEQWAKLMNQVFGLESNEIDPYLSMGTDGILVYDIAAISIMKASNKLIGYDPRDATEKELEEARAAIPQFDTARDVSKFAQMFSSGLLEGLYNIPGFTPQRPVSEIEALLLVKRITEMYKIK
;
A
#
# COMPACT_ATOMS: atom_id res chain seq x y z
N MET A 1 -0.10 -46.13 -70.88
CA MET A 1 -1.39 -46.27 -70.16
C MET A 1 -1.40 -45.17 -69.10
N MET A 2 -2.27 -44.16 -69.02
CA MET A 2 -3.50 -43.77 -69.71
C MET A 2 -3.53 -42.21 -69.67
N LYS A 3 -3.29 -41.53 -70.79
CA LYS A 3 -4.18 -40.59 -71.52
C LYS A 3 -4.69 -39.37 -70.71
N ILE A 4 -4.20 -38.14 -70.97
CA ILE A 4 -4.70 -37.14 -71.97
C ILE A 4 -6.02 -36.48 -71.51
N ARG A 5 -6.19 -35.17 -71.29
CA ARG A 5 -6.31 -33.98 -72.18
C ARG A 5 -6.73 -32.81 -71.23
N GLY A 6 -6.56 -31.52 -71.43
CA GLY A 6 -6.28 -30.67 -72.59
C GLY A 6 -6.56 -29.22 -72.13
N GLY A 7 -5.76 -28.25 -72.55
CA GLY A 7 -6.27 -27.13 -73.38
C GLY A 7 -6.41 -25.84 -72.57
N ILE A 8 -5.48 -24.87 -72.61
CA ILE A 8 -5.18 -23.90 -73.68
C ILE A 8 -5.82 -22.51 -73.42
N LEU A 9 -5.04 -21.46 -73.74
CA LEU A 9 -5.39 -20.04 -74.04
C LEU A 9 -5.64 -19.10 -72.80
N LEU A 10 -5.25 -17.81 -72.74
CA LEU A 10 -4.39 -16.88 -73.52
C LEU A 10 -4.53 -15.44 -72.91
N ILE A 11 -3.46 -14.63 -72.94
CA ILE A 11 -3.40 -13.14 -73.19
C ILE A 11 -4.18 -12.18 -72.24
N ILE A 12 -3.53 -11.32 -71.42
CA ILE A 12 -2.92 -9.96 -71.65
C ILE A 12 -3.87 -8.88 -72.23
N LEU A 13 -4.13 -7.80 -71.46
CA LEU A 13 -4.22 -6.37 -71.86
C LEU A 13 -4.50 -5.53 -70.57
N ILE A 14 -3.67 -4.61 -70.05
CA ILE A 14 -3.22 -3.28 -70.50
C ILE A 14 -4.30 -2.17 -70.47
N VAL A 15 -4.10 -1.23 -69.51
CA VAL A 15 -4.26 0.26 -69.55
C VAL A 15 -5.70 0.80 -69.66
N SER A 16 -6.17 1.74 -68.83
CA SER A 16 -5.87 3.17 -68.94
C SER A 16 -6.50 3.99 -67.80
N VAL A 17 -5.76 5.00 -67.35
CA VAL A 17 -6.17 6.20 -66.58
C VAL A 17 -7.20 7.02 -67.36
N SER A 18 -7.99 7.84 -66.64
CA SER A 18 -8.70 9.09 -67.04
C SER A 18 -10.23 9.00 -66.85
N ILE A 19 -11.00 9.97 -66.32
CA ILE A 19 -10.86 11.44 -66.28
C ILE A 19 -12.01 12.06 -65.42
N ILE A 20 -11.69 13.13 -64.68
CA ILE A 20 -12.45 14.39 -64.44
C ILE A 20 -13.77 14.41 -63.61
N SER A 21 -13.63 15.11 -62.48
CA SER A 21 -14.41 16.24 -61.92
C SER A 21 -15.91 16.40 -62.17
N CYS A 22 -16.64 16.69 -61.07
CA CYS A 22 -17.61 17.78 -60.98
C CYS A 22 -18.01 18.06 -59.51
N THR A 23 -17.47 19.11 -58.90
CA THR A 23 -18.18 19.95 -57.90
C THR A 23 -19.38 20.63 -58.58
N PRO A 24 -20.53 20.94 -57.93
CA PRO A 24 -20.64 21.81 -56.73
C PRO A 24 -21.77 21.31 -55.77
N LYS A 25 -22.13 21.87 -54.60
CA LYS A 25 -22.39 23.25 -54.15
C LYS A 25 -22.42 23.27 -52.61
N PHE A 26 -21.99 24.39 -52.05
CA PHE A 26 -22.29 24.81 -50.69
C PHE A 26 -23.80 24.90 -50.44
N MET A 27 -24.28 24.28 -49.37
CA MET A 27 -25.41 24.76 -48.54
C MET A 27 -25.13 24.34 -47.08
N LYS A 28 -24.89 25.33 -46.22
CA LYS A 28 -25.16 25.27 -44.77
C LYS A 28 -26.60 25.78 -44.56
N PRO A 29 -27.23 25.65 -43.38
CA PRO A 29 -26.98 24.77 -42.22
C PRO A 29 -28.26 24.00 -41.79
N ASP A 30 -28.16 23.06 -40.84
CA ASP A 30 -28.87 23.22 -39.57
C ASP A 30 -28.37 22.27 -38.48
N ARG A 31 -28.28 22.81 -37.27
CA ARG A 31 -28.00 22.09 -36.03
C ARG A 31 -29.22 21.25 -35.68
N ASP A 32 -29.01 20.00 -35.26
CA ASP A 32 -29.61 19.52 -34.02
C ASP A 32 -28.82 18.34 -33.43
N GLN A 33 -28.32 18.62 -32.23
CA GLN A 33 -27.90 17.78 -31.10
C GLN A 33 -27.67 16.26 -31.34
N SER A 34 -26.38 15.91 -31.45
CA SER A 34 -25.85 14.64 -30.95
C SER A 34 -24.63 14.98 -30.10
N THR A 35 -24.78 14.94 -28.78
CA THR A 35 -23.64 14.89 -27.85
C THR A 35 -22.94 13.54 -28.02
N GLY A 36 -22.04 13.48 -28.99
CA GLY A 36 -21.04 12.41 -29.07
C GLY A 36 -20.05 12.61 -27.94
N ILE A 37 -20.07 11.71 -26.96
CA ILE A 37 -18.93 11.52 -26.08
C ILE A 37 -17.86 10.84 -26.94
N GLU A 38 -16.87 11.61 -27.37
CA GLU A 38 -15.62 11.07 -27.90
C GLU A 38 -14.92 10.33 -26.75
N ILE A 39 -14.96 8.99 -26.80
CA ILE A 39 -14.12 8.16 -25.95
C ILE A 39 -12.71 8.26 -26.55
N ASN A 40 -11.88 9.13 -26.00
CA ASN A 40 -10.45 9.14 -26.31
C ASN A 40 -9.83 7.87 -25.72
N GLN A 41 -9.58 6.87 -26.57
CA GLN A 41 -8.71 5.74 -26.25
C GLN A 41 -7.26 6.26 -26.30
N TYR A 42 -6.68 6.54 -25.14
CA TYR A 42 -5.25 6.80 -25.04
C TYR A 42 -4.48 5.48 -25.09
N SER A 43 -3.45 5.41 -25.93
CA SER A 43 -2.53 4.27 -25.94
C SER A 43 -1.59 4.34 -24.73
N SER A 44 -1.04 3.20 -24.26
CA SER A 44 -0.12 3.20 -23.12
C SER A 44 1.14 4.06 -23.37
N GLU A 45 1.52 4.27 -24.63
CA GLU A 45 2.63 5.12 -25.02
C GLU A 45 2.30 6.62 -24.85
N GLU A 46 1.05 7.03 -25.02
CA GLU A 46 0.60 8.41 -24.81
C GLU A 46 0.50 8.74 -23.31
N LEU A 47 0.07 7.79 -22.48
CA LEU A 47 0.08 7.91 -21.02
C LEU A 47 1.51 8.04 -20.47
N LEU A 48 2.45 7.23 -20.98
CA LEU A 48 3.88 7.31 -20.64
C LEU A 48 4.52 8.63 -21.08
N THR A 49 4.09 9.18 -22.22
CA THR A 49 4.60 10.45 -22.73
C THR A 49 4.04 11.64 -21.95
N ALA A 50 2.77 11.59 -21.55
CA ALA A 50 2.16 12.56 -20.65
C ALA A 50 2.81 12.54 -19.25
N TYR A 51 3.16 11.35 -18.75
CA TYR A 51 3.86 11.16 -17.49
C TYR A 51 5.28 11.75 -17.52
N LYS A 52 6.08 11.46 -18.57
CA LYS A 52 7.41 12.07 -18.75
C LYS A 52 7.34 13.59 -18.87
N LYS A 53 6.33 14.12 -19.56
CA LYS A 53 6.15 15.56 -19.76
C LYS A 53 5.71 16.29 -18.48
N ASN A 54 5.01 15.62 -17.58
CA ASN A 54 4.64 16.16 -16.27
C ASN A 54 5.80 16.12 -15.27
N ILE A 55 6.68 15.11 -15.33
CA ILE A 55 7.91 15.05 -14.52
C ILE A 55 8.90 16.17 -14.90
N GLU A 56 8.92 16.57 -16.18
CA GLU A 56 9.81 17.64 -16.66
C GLU A 56 9.23 19.06 -16.45
N ALA A 57 7.97 19.22 -16.01
CA ALA A 57 7.29 20.51 -15.97
C ALA A 57 7.20 21.20 -14.59
N GLU A 58 7.52 20.53 -13.48
CA GLU A 58 7.52 21.15 -12.14
C GLU A 58 8.78 20.79 -11.36
N ALA A 59 9.84 21.57 -11.57
CA ALA A 59 11.01 21.58 -10.70
C ALA A 59 10.70 22.38 -9.41
N ALA A 60 9.78 21.88 -8.60
CA ALA A 60 9.83 22.11 -7.16
C ALA A 60 10.84 21.10 -6.58
N GLU A 61 11.73 21.52 -5.68
CA GLU A 61 12.63 20.58 -4.98
C GLU A 61 11.75 19.58 -4.22
N LEU A 62 11.74 18.32 -4.68
CA LEU A 62 11.00 17.25 -4.00
C LEU A 62 11.53 17.12 -2.56
N PRO A 63 10.65 17.06 -1.55
CA PRO A 63 11.10 16.92 -0.16
C PRO A 63 11.91 15.64 0.00
N SER A 64 12.95 15.70 0.83
CA SER A 64 13.79 14.54 1.13
C SER A 64 12.95 13.40 1.71
N PRO A 65 13.35 12.12 1.51
CA PRO A 65 12.63 10.98 2.07
C PRO A 65 12.37 11.13 3.58
N LEU A 66 13.34 11.68 4.31
CA LEU A 66 13.21 11.96 5.73
C LEU A 66 12.13 13.00 6.03
N GLU A 67 12.09 14.13 5.32
CA GLU A 67 11.05 15.14 5.54
C GLU A 67 9.65 14.59 5.28
N LYS A 68 9.49 13.75 4.24
CA LYS A 68 8.22 13.07 3.95
C LYS A 68 7.81 12.12 5.07
N GLU A 69 8.72 11.28 5.54
CA GLU A 69 8.43 10.32 6.61
C GLU A 69 8.24 11.02 7.98
N THR A 70 8.92 12.14 8.27
CA THR A 70 8.68 12.96 9.47
C THR A 70 7.27 13.58 9.44
N GLU A 71 6.87 14.19 8.33
CA GLU A 71 5.54 14.79 8.22
C GLU A 71 4.44 13.72 8.27
N GLY A 72 4.67 12.59 7.60
CA GLY A 72 3.78 11.43 7.71
C GLY A 72 3.67 10.90 9.14
N LEU A 73 4.77 10.88 9.91
CA LEU A 73 4.73 10.48 11.31
C LEU A 73 3.96 11.48 12.17
N ARG A 74 4.14 12.79 11.94
CA ARG A 74 3.37 13.85 12.61
C ARG A 74 1.88 13.66 12.36
N TYR A 75 1.51 13.40 11.11
CA TYR A 75 0.13 13.15 10.73
C TYR A 75 -0.46 11.94 11.47
N ILE A 76 0.24 10.80 11.48
CA ILE A 76 -0.25 9.58 12.18
C ILE A 76 -0.36 9.81 13.70
N LEU A 77 0.57 10.56 14.28
CA LEU A 77 0.58 10.86 15.71
C LEU A 77 -0.34 12.02 16.11
N ASP A 78 -0.99 12.72 15.18
CA ASP A 78 -1.87 13.86 15.46
C ASP A 78 -2.90 13.59 16.57
N PRO A 79 -3.58 12.43 16.63
CA PRO A 79 -4.50 12.12 17.73
C PRO A 79 -3.82 12.02 19.10
N TYR A 80 -2.54 11.69 19.16
CA TYR A 80 -1.79 11.68 20.41
C TYR A 80 -1.40 13.10 20.82
N LEU A 81 -1.19 14.01 19.86
CA LEU A 81 -0.65 15.36 20.10
C LEU A 81 -1.74 16.43 20.33
N LYS A 82 -2.98 16.18 19.94
CA LYS A 82 -4.12 17.09 20.06
C LYS A 82 -4.88 16.94 21.38
N VAL A 83 -5.04 18.04 22.12
CA VAL A 83 -5.66 18.07 23.47
C VAL A 83 -7.13 17.65 23.48
N ASP A 84 -7.83 17.85 22.37
CA ASP A 84 -9.23 17.50 22.16
C ASP A 84 -9.45 16.07 21.66
N SER A 85 -8.38 15.34 21.34
CA SER A 85 -8.45 13.93 20.94
C SER A 85 -8.68 13.02 22.15
N ALA A 86 -9.51 12.00 21.97
CA ALA A 86 -9.69 10.93 22.96
C ALA A 86 -8.40 10.12 23.22
N LEU A 87 -7.45 10.16 22.29
CA LEU A 87 -6.16 9.47 22.39
C LEU A 87 -5.01 10.37 22.89
N PHE A 88 -5.33 11.57 23.38
CA PHE A 88 -4.31 12.53 23.82
C PHE A 88 -3.42 11.95 24.93
N ILE A 89 -2.11 11.93 24.72
CA ILE A 89 -1.14 11.29 25.64
C ILE A 89 -0.76 12.19 26.83
N GLY A 90 -1.23 13.44 26.87
CA GLY A 90 -0.87 14.43 27.88
C GLY A 90 0.30 15.32 27.46
N GLU A 91 0.33 16.55 28.00
CA GLU A 91 1.25 17.61 27.55
C GLU A 91 2.74 17.22 27.73
N ASP A 92 3.11 16.63 28.86
CA ASP A 92 4.50 16.23 29.14
C ASP A 92 5.02 15.20 28.11
N LYS A 93 4.16 14.27 27.67
CA LYS A 93 4.54 13.25 26.69
C LYS A 93 4.55 13.83 25.27
N LYS A 94 3.60 14.72 24.95
CA LYS A 94 3.58 15.49 23.70
C LYS A 94 4.85 16.31 23.53
N GLU A 95 5.19 17.17 24.50
CA GLU A 95 6.38 18.02 24.46
C GLU A 95 7.64 17.16 24.28
N PHE A 96 7.70 16.02 24.98
CA PHE A 96 8.80 15.08 24.84
C PHE A 96 8.95 14.55 23.40
N LEU A 97 7.86 14.10 22.76
CA LEU A 97 7.89 13.61 21.38
C LEU A 97 8.23 14.74 20.39
N GLU A 98 7.67 15.93 20.56
CA GLU A 98 7.93 17.07 19.68
C GLU A 98 9.42 17.48 19.69
N ILE A 99 10.04 17.50 20.87
CA ILE A 99 11.46 17.87 21.03
C ILE A 99 12.40 16.75 20.59
N ASN A 100 12.15 15.51 21.02
CA ASN A 100 13.14 14.43 20.91
C ASN A 100 12.93 13.51 19.71
N MET A 101 11.79 13.60 19.04
CA MET A 101 11.43 12.70 17.94
C MET A 101 11.06 13.47 16.66
N LEU A 102 10.21 14.49 16.78
CA LEU A 102 9.63 15.18 15.62
C LEU A 102 10.40 16.44 15.21
N SER A 103 11.40 16.87 15.98
CA SER A 103 12.26 18.00 15.65
C SER A 103 13.27 17.65 14.55
N ASN A 104 13.40 18.51 13.54
CA ASN A 104 14.34 18.35 12.43
C ASN A 104 15.69 19.02 12.66
N GLU A 105 15.99 19.48 13.88
CA GLU A 105 17.21 20.29 14.14
C GLU A 105 18.52 19.48 14.01
N SER A 106 18.50 18.17 14.27
CA SER A 106 19.70 17.32 14.23
C SER A 106 19.41 15.85 13.92
N PRO A 107 18.91 15.56 12.70
CA PRO A 107 18.36 14.24 12.34
C PRO A 107 19.40 13.10 12.31
N TYR A 108 20.69 13.41 12.18
CA TYR A 108 21.74 12.38 12.07
C TYR A 108 22.52 12.17 13.37
N LEU A 109 22.10 12.77 14.48
CA LEU A 109 22.68 12.49 15.78
C LEU A 109 22.13 11.15 16.34
N PRO A 110 22.95 10.38 17.07
CA PRO A 110 22.48 9.19 17.77
C PRO A 110 21.35 9.52 18.73
N VAL A 111 20.31 8.69 18.74
CA VAL A 111 19.26 8.73 19.77
C VAL A 111 19.80 8.03 21.02
N THR A 112 19.60 8.63 22.18
CA THR A 112 19.98 7.96 23.43
C THR A 112 19.08 6.75 23.68
N ALA A 113 19.61 5.70 24.31
CA ALA A 113 18.82 4.51 24.62
C ALA A 113 17.63 4.85 25.54
N GLU A 114 17.81 5.78 26.48
CA GLU A 114 16.73 6.31 27.30
C GLU A 114 15.65 7.03 26.49
N ASN A 115 16.03 7.89 25.54
CA ASN A 115 15.04 8.58 24.69
C ASN A 115 14.32 7.59 23.79
N TRP A 116 15.04 6.64 23.20
CA TRP A 116 14.45 5.61 22.35
C TRP A 116 13.43 4.74 23.11
N GLU A 117 13.78 4.26 24.31
CA GLU A 117 12.84 3.52 25.16
C GLU A 117 11.59 4.35 25.49
N LYS A 118 11.77 5.62 25.87
CA LYS A 118 10.65 6.48 26.23
C LYS A 118 9.75 6.80 25.03
N VAL A 119 10.32 7.01 23.84
CA VAL A 119 9.55 7.15 22.59
C VAL A 119 8.72 5.89 22.33
N VAL A 120 9.34 4.71 22.38
CA VAL A 120 8.65 3.42 22.18
C VAL A 120 7.57 3.21 23.24
N GLN A 121 7.85 3.54 24.50
CA GLN A 121 6.88 3.46 25.59
C GLN A 121 5.64 4.32 25.31
N ILE A 122 5.85 5.57 24.91
CA ILE A 122 4.77 6.54 24.67
C ILE A 122 3.95 6.14 23.45
N ILE A 123 4.59 5.88 22.32
CA ILE A 123 3.91 5.61 21.05
C ILE A 123 3.16 4.28 21.10
N PHE A 124 3.74 3.26 21.73
CA PHE A 124 3.12 1.93 21.79
C PHE A 124 2.34 1.67 23.07
N SER A 125 2.10 2.71 23.89
CA SER A 125 1.31 2.67 25.13
C SER A 125 1.71 1.52 26.06
N PHE A 126 3.01 1.39 26.34
CA PHE A 126 3.50 0.42 27.32
C PHE A 126 3.29 0.91 28.76
N HIS A 127 2.59 0.11 29.54
CA HIS A 127 2.25 0.39 30.94
C HIS A 127 3.41 0.11 31.89
N GLU A 128 3.29 0.55 33.14
CA GLU A 128 4.34 0.42 34.17
C GLU A 128 4.73 -1.04 34.46
N ASP A 129 3.78 -1.97 34.39
CA ASP A 129 4.01 -3.40 34.56
C ASP A 129 4.72 -4.04 33.36
N GLU A 130 4.67 -3.40 32.19
CA GLU A 130 5.39 -3.81 30.97
C GLU A 130 6.79 -3.16 30.85
N ARG A 131 7.16 -2.26 31.78
CA ARG A 131 8.47 -1.59 31.80
C ARG A 131 9.65 -2.57 31.83
N GLN A 132 9.47 -3.75 32.42
CA GLN A 132 10.50 -4.78 32.41
C GLN A 132 10.81 -5.29 31.00
N SER A 133 9.82 -5.37 30.11
CA SER A 133 10.00 -5.75 28.70
C SER A 133 10.77 -4.68 27.94
N LEU A 134 10.41 -3.39 28.13
CA LEU A 134 11.14 -2.26 27.55
C LEU A 134 12.61 -2.25 27.96
N LYS A 135 12.87 -2.43 29.26
CA LYS A 135 14.23 -2.54 29.78
C LYS A 135 14.99 -3.71 29.14
N MET A 136 14.38 -4.90 29.13
CA MET A 136 15.01 -6.12 28.63
C MET A 136 15.35 -6.04 27.13
N TYR A 137 14.49 -5.42 26.33
CA TYR A 137 14.65 -5.36 24.88
C TYR A 137 15.33 -4.09 24.36
N ILE A 138 15.45 -3.03 25.17
CA ILE A 138 16.11 -1.78 24.77
C ILE A 138 17.29 -1.45 25.72
N ARG A 139 17.02 -1.12 26.99
CA ARG A 139 18.06 -0.59 27.89
C ARG A 139 19.19 -1.56 28.18
N ASP A 140 18.90 -2.85 28.34
CA ASP A 140 19.91 -3.86 28.69
C ASP A 140 20.93 -4.09 27.55
N PHE A 141 20.63 -3.62 26.33
CA PHE A 141 21.53 -3.63 25.17
C PHE A 141 22.25 -2.31 24.92
N SER A 142 22.02 -1.30 25.76
CA SER A 142 22.65 0.01 25.62
C SER A 142 24.11 0.01 26.04
N LYS A 143 24.93 0.79 25.34
CA LYS A 143 26.33 1.04 25.67
C LYS A 143 26.61 2.53 25.51
N ASP A 144 27.18 3.15 26.55
CA ASP A 144 27.43 4.60 26.59
C ASP A 144 26.17 5.43 26.26
N ASP A 145 25.01 4.94 26.74
CA ASP A 145 23.66 5.48 26.49
C ASP A 145 23.26 5.54 25.00
N GLN A 146 23.89 4.73 24.15
CA GLN A 146 23.52 4.53 22.75
C GLN A 146 23.06 3.09 22.54
N ILE A 147 22.26 2.88 21.50
CA ILE A 147 21.82 1.55 21.08
C ILE A 147 22.25 1.30 19.63
N GLU A 148 22.89 0.16 19.40
CA GLU A 148 23.24 -0.29 18.05
C GLU A 148 21.97 -0.69 17.29
N ARG A 149 21.95 -0.47 15.98
CA ARG A 149 20.77 -0.70 15.12
C ARG A 149 20.25 -2.13 15.20
N GLN A 150 21.12 -3.13 15.32
CA GLN A 150 20.70 -4.52 15.49
C GLN A 150 19.79 -4.73 16.70
N TYR A 151 20.12 -4.13 17.85
CA TYR A 151 19.36 -4.28 19.08
C TYR A 151 18.13 -3.39 19.08
N ALA A 152 18.22 -2.19 18.50
CA ALA A 152 17.07 -1.31 18.35
C ALA A 152 15.95 -1.96 17.52
N VAL A 153 16.29 -2.54 16.36
CA VAL A 153 15.30 -3.17 15.48
C VAL A 153 14.80 -4.49 16.04
N SER A 154 15.69 -5.38 16.48
CA SER A 154 15.27 -6.69 17.02
C SER A 154 14.48 -6.55 18.33
N GLY A 155 14.89 -5.64 19.21
CA GLY A 155 14.16 -5.30 20.43
C GLY A 155 12.80 -4.68 20.13
N LEU A 156 12.71 -3.76 19.16
CA LEU A 156 11.44 -3.20 18.72
C LEU A 156 10.52 -4.29 18.15
N MET A 157 11.01 -5.20 17.31
CA MET A 157 10.21 -6.33 16.80
C MET A 157 9.61 -7.18 17.93
N LYS A 158 10.41 -7.50 18.97
CA LYS A 158 9.93 -8.20 20.17
C LYS A 158 8.82 -7.42 20.87
N LEU A 159 9.00 -6.12 21.06
CA LEU A 159 8.01 -5.26 21.70
C LEU A 159 6.73 -5.14 20.86
N LEU A 160 6.83 -4.99 19.53
CA LEU A 160 5.68 -4.94 18.64
C LEU A 160 4.83 -6.22 18.73
N SER A 161 5.43 -7.40 18.88
CA SER A 161 4.68 -8.65 19.05
C SER A 161 3.86 -8.73 20.35
N LEU A 162 4.11 -7.85 21.31
CA LEU A 162 3.30 -7.73 22.53
C LEU A 162 2.08 -6.83 22.32
N LYS A 163 2.11 -5.93 21.33
CA LYS A 163 1.05 -4.93 21.07
C LYS A 163 0.23 -5.22 19.82
N TYR A 164 0.79 -5.96 18.88
CA TYR A 164 0.16 -6.33 17.61
C TYR A 164 0.13 -7.84 17.46
N PRO A 165 -0.82 -8.40 16.68
CA PRO A 165 -0.88 -9.82 16.36
C PRO A 165 0.20 -10.23 15.33
N LEU A 166 1.46 -9.87 15.60
CA LEU A 166 2.63 -10.22 14.81
C LEU A 166 3.27 -11.48 15.40
N SER A 167 3.45 -12.53 14.61
CA SER A 167 4.18 -13.70 15.07
C SER A 167 5.64 -13.61 14.64
N LEU A 168 6.54 -13.79 15.60
CA LEU A 168 7.99 -13.65 15.40
C LEU A 168 8.67 -14.99 15.03
N GLY A 169 7.94 -15.86 14.35
CA GLY A 169 8.45 -17.08 13.73
C GLY A 169 8.24 -16.98 12.23
N GLY A 170 9.24 -16.48 11.51
CA GLY A 170 9.09 -16.16 10.10
C GLY A 170 8.83 -17.38 9.20
N ASP A 171 8.21 -17.13 8.05
CA ASP A 171 8.25 -18.03 6.91
C ASP A 171 9.71 -18.18 6.46
N ALA A 172 10.31 -19.34 6.72
CA ALA A 172 11.72 -19.60 6.44
C ALA A 172 12.08 -19.34 4.97
N ALA A 173 11.13 -19.52 4.04
CA ALA A 173 11.34 -19.22 2.63
C ALA A 173 11.47 -17.71 2.36
N SER A 174 10.65 -16.90 3.04
CA SER A 174 10.70 -15.45 2.96
C SER A 174 11.96 -14.87 3.60
N LEU A 175 12.38 -15.41 4.75
CA LEU A 175 13.62 -15.02 5.42
C LEU A 175 14.86 -15.37 4.58
N GLN A 176 14.84 -16.49 3.86
CA GLN A 176 15.92 -16.82 2.93
C GLN A 176 16.00 -15.83 1.76
N LYS A 177 14.85 -15.38 1.25
CA LYS A 177 14.82 -14.39 0.16
C LYS A 177 15.28 -13.00 0.60
N SER A 178 15.28 -12.69 1.90
CA SER A 178 15.83 -11.44 2.43
C SER A 178 17.34 -11.49 2.71
N GLU A 179 18.04 -12.58 2.35
CA GLU A 179 19.52 -12.67 2.36
C GLU A 179 20.24 -11.58 1.55
N VAL A 180 19.51 -10.80 0.76
CA VAL A 180 20.00 -9.60 0.08
C VAL A 180 20.66 -8.58 1.01
N ILE A 181 20.27 -8.52 2.29
CA ILE A 181 21.01 -7.73 3.30
C ILE A 181 22.28 -8.49 3.69
N SER A 182 23.38 -8.08 3.06
CA SER A 182 24.65 -8.82 3.07
C SER A 182 25.49 -8.64 4.34
N ASP A 183 25.28 -7.56 5.10
CA ASP A 183 26.08 -7.19 6.27
C ASP A 183 25.49 -7.66 7.61
N LEU A 184 24.54 -8.61 7.57
CA LEU A 184 23.99 -9.26 8.76
C LEU A 184 24.70 -10.55 9.14
N THR A 185 25.76 -10.96 8.44
CA THR A 185 26.46 -12.23 8.73
C THR A 185 27.23 -12.22 10.04
N ASP A 186 27.51 -11.02 10.55
CA ASP A 186 28.42 -10.82 11.68
C ASP A 186 27.66 -10.63 13.02
N ILE A 187 26.33 -10.73 13.00
CA ILE A 187 25.47 -10.62 14.19
C ILE A 187 24.86 -11.98 14.56
N ASP A 188 24.42 -12.10 15.82
CA ASP A 188 23.79 -13.33 16.33
C ASP A 188 22.53 -13.70 15.52
N ASP A 189 22.36 -15.00 15.24
CA ASP A 189 21.29 -15.56 14.42
C ASP A 189 19.90 -15.07 14.87
N SER A 190 19.67 -14.95 16.19
CA SER A 190 18.38 -14.52 16.72
C SER A 190 18.04 -13.07 16.40
N HIS A 191 19.04 -12.18 16.38
CA HIS A 191 18.86 -10.78 15.96
C HIS A 191 18.79 -10.67 14.44
N GLN A 192 19.58 -11.48 13.73
CA GLN A 192 19.55 -11.54 12.27
C GLN A 192 18.16 -11.90 11.75
N GLU A 193 17.52 -12.92 12.30
CA GLU A 193 16.16 -13.33 11.92
C GLU A 193 15.16 -12.19 12.10
N LEU A 194 15.23 -11.46 13.21
CA LEU A 194 14.31 -10.35 13.51
C LEU A 194 14.54 -9.14 12.60
N VAL A 195 15.79 -8.81 12.29
CA VAL A 195 16.11 -7.75 11.32
C VAL A 195 15.62 -8.12 9.92
N ARG A 196 15.80 -9.38 9.52
CA ARG A 196 15.28 -9.89 8.23
C ARG A 196 13.76 -9.88 8.18
N GLN A 197 13.09 -10.20 9.29
CA GLN A 197 11.64 -10.10 9.40
C GLN A 197 11.16 -8.65 9.32
N ALA A 198 11.81 -7.74 10.04
CA ALA A 198 11.53 -6.31 9.95
C ALA A 198 11.70 -5.79 8.51
N TYR A 199 12.74 -6.26 7.80
CA TYR A 199 12.94 -5.92 6.40
C TYR A 199 11.76 -6.37 5.55
N CYS A 200 11.40 -7.66 5.60
CA CYS A 200 10.28 -8.21 4.85
C CYS A 200 8.96 -7.48 5.12
N LEU A 201 8.71 -7.06 6.37
CA LEU A 201 7.52 -6.31 6.77
C LEU A 201 7.57 -4.82 6.41
N GLY A 202 8.71 -4.34 5.90
CA GLY A 202 8.92 -2.93 5.55
C GLY A 202 9.21 -2.02 6.73
N PHE A 203 9.57 -2.56 7.90
CA PHE A 203 9.79 -1.80 9.13
C PHE A 203 11.22 -1.28 9.30
N THR A 204 12.17 -1.72 8.47
CA THR A 204 13.51 -1.12 8.44
C THR A 204 13.46 0.31 7.88
N ASP A 205 14.40 1.16 8.32
CA ASP A 205 14.48 2.54 7.86
C ASP A 205 14.87 2.68 6.38
N PHE A 206 14.67 3.90 5.85
CA PHE A 206 14.92 4.24 4.44
C PHE A 206 16.35 4.01 3.96
N THR A 207 17.35 3.91 4.85
CA THR A 207 18.74 3.71 4.43
C THR A 207 18.99 2.29 3.92
N VAL A 208 18.18 1.32 4.37
CA VAL A 208 18.32 -0.11 4.02
C VAL A 208 17.81 -0.38 2.60
N ASP A 209 16.76 0.32 2.16
CA ASP A 209 16.09 0.06 0.88
C ASP A 209 17.01 0.26 -0.32
N LYS A 210 17.81 1.34 -0.28
CA LYS A 210 18.67 1.77 -1.38
C LYS A 210 19.95 0.95 -1.49
N ASN A 211 20.61 0.71 -0.37
CA ASN A 211 21.96 0.15 -0.36
C ASN A 211 21.99 -1.35 -0.05
N LYS A 212 20.88 -1.93 0.42
CA LYS A 212 20.83 -3.33 0.90
C LYS A 212 21.89 -3.61 1.97
N LEU A 213 22.17 -2.60 2.79
CA LEU A 213 23.09 -2.63 3.92
C LEU A 213 22.36 -2.14 5.16
N PHE A 214 22.39 -2.94 6.21
CA PHE A 214 21.72 -2.65 7.47
C PHE A 214 22.64 -1.97 8.49
N ARG A 215 23.96 -2.06 8.39
CA ARG A 215 24.94 -1.46 9.31
C ARG A 215 24.62 -1.78 10.78
N PRO A 216 24.64 -3.07 11.19
CA PRO A 216 24.09 -3.51 12.47
C PRO A 216 24.76 -2.87 13.70
N PHE A 217 26.05 -2.54 13.60
CA PHE A 217 26.86 -2.00 14.70
C PHE A 217 26.88 -0.47 14.76
N ASP A 218 26.26 0.22 13.80
CA ASP A 218 26.11 1.68 13.88
C ASP A 218 25.09 2.02 14.98
N SER A 219 25.28 3.14 15.66
CA SER A 219 24.28 3.68 16.59
C SER A 219 23.04 4.14 15.82
N LEU A 220 21.85 3.84 16.36
CA LEU A 220 20.59 4.34 15.83
C LEU A 220 20.58 5.88 15.88
N ASN A 221 20.36 6.52 14.73
CA ASN A 221 20.15 7.97 14.68
C ASN A 221 18.68 8.36 14.57
N LEU A 222 18.40 9.65 14.78
CA LEU A 222 17.04 10.17 14.83
C LEU A 222 16.28 9.97 13.51
N ALA A 223 16.93 10.17 12.35
CA ALA A 223 16.34 9.98 11.04
C ALA A 223 15.89 8.53 10.81
N GLU A 224 16.73 7.57 11.20
CA GLU A 224 16.41 6.15 11.14
C GLU A 224 15.26 5.80 12.09
N ALA A 225 15.27 6.36 13.31
CA ALA A 225 14.20 6.18 14.29
C ALA A 225 12.84 6.70 13.77
N VAL A 226 12.80 7.90 13.19
CA VAL A 226 11.58 8.48 12.56
C VAL A 226 11.10 7.55 11.46
N SER A 227 12.01 7.13 10.59
CA SER A 227 11.69 6.29 9.44
C SER A 227 11.05 4.96 9.85
N MET A 228 11.66 4.27 10.81
CA MET A 228 11.12 3.00 11.32
C MET A 228 9.74 3.20 11.92
N LEU A 229 9.56 4.20 12.79
CA LEU A 229 8.27 4.46 13.44
C LEU A 229 7.18 4.82 12.43
N TYR A 230 7.49 5.68 11.46
CA TYR A 230 6.56 6.02 10.39
C TYR A 230 6.13 4.78 9.59
N ARG A 231 7.08 3.94 9.19
CA ARG A 231 6.80 2.73 8.40
C ARG A 231 6.02 1.70 9.19
N ILE A 232 6.33 1.52 10.48
CA ILE A 232 5.57 0.63 11.37
C ILE A 232 4.14 1.11 11.52
N LEU A 233 3.94 2.38 11.88
CA LEU A 233 2.61 2.91 12.16
C LEU A 233 1.77 3.10 10.89
N SER A 234 2.40 3.37 9.73
CA SER A 234 1.69 3.39 8.44
C SER A 234 1.35 1.99 7.91
N ASN A 235 1.94 0.92 8.47
CA ASN A 235 1.63 -0.47 8.15
C ASN A 235 0.66 -1.10 9.16
N LEU A 236 0.73 -0.72 10.44
CA LEU A 236 -0.01 -1.37 11.53
C LEU A 236 -1.06 -0.48 12.20
N GLY A 237 -1.03 0.82 11.94
CA GLY A 237 -1.79 1.81 12.69
C GLY A 237 -1.26 2.01 14.12
N LEU A 238 -1.89 2.94 14.84
CA LEU A 238 -1.67 3.09 16.29
C LEU A 238 -2.13 1.82 17.02
N PRO A 239 -1.48 1.42 18.13
CA PRO A 239 -1.94 0.29 18.91
C PRO A 239 -3.34 0.56 19.46
N ALA A 240 -4.18 -0.48 19.53
CA ALA A 240 -5.49 -0.37 20.15
C ALA A 240 -5.31 -0.02 21.64
N SER A 241 -6.00 1.02 22.11
CA SER A 241 -6.10 1.31 23.53
C SER A 241 -6.76 0.12 24.24
N ASP A 242 -6.22 -0.31 25.38
CA ASP A 242 -6.89 -1.31 26.20
C ASP A 242 -8.34 -0.86 26.49
N PRO A 243 -9.34 -1.75 26.43
CA PRO A 243 -10.73 -1.42 26.73
C PRO A 243 -10.99 -0.99 28.18
N ALA A 244 -9.93 -0.80 28.99
CA ALA A 244 -10.01 -0.39 30.38
C ALA A 244 -10.01 1.14 30.58
N ASP A 245 -9.62 1.92 29.57
CA ASP A 245 -9.54 3.39 29.65
C ASP A 245 -10.49 4.08 28.66
N GLU A 246 -11.77 3.72 28.65
CA GLU A 246 -12.79 4.61 28.07
C GLU A 246 -13.01 5.80 29.01
N PRO A 247 -12.67 7.04 28.63
CA PRO A 247 -13.17 8.19 29.36
C PRO A 247 -14.68 8.31 29.10
N ASP A 248 -15.43 8.24 30.19
CA ASP A 248 -16.88 8.44 30.27
C ASP A 248 -17.31 9.73 29.53
N ASN A 249 -18.12 9.53 28.48
CA ASN A 249 -19.01 10.50 27.81
C ASN A 249 -18.55 11.96 27.72
N ARG A 250 -18.20 12.43 26.52
CA ARG A 250 -18.63 13.76 26.04
C ARG A 250 -18.97 13.73 24.55
N GLN A 251 -20.25 13.98 24.26
CA GLN A 251 -20.70 14.50 22.97
C GLN A 251 -19.94 15.81 22.70
N ILE A 252 -19.20 15.88 21.59
CA ILE A 252 -18.61 17.11 21.06
C ILE A 252 -19.22 17.34 19.67
N PRO A 253 -19.59 18.60 19.31
CA PRO A 253 -20.39 18.88 18.12
C PRO A 253 -19.58 18.69 16.84
N ALA A 254 -20.26 18.29 15.78
CA ALA A 254 -19.76 18.45 14.42
C ALA A 254 -19.57 19.96 14.15
N ASP A 255 -18.33 20.39 13.92
CA ASP A 255 -18.06 21.73 13.39
C ASP A 255 -17.07 21.66 12.23
N GLU A 256 -17.19 22.69 11.40
CA GLU A 256 -17.04 22.71 9.96
C GLU A 256 -15.58 22.75 9.47
N GLY A 257 -15.33 21.96 8.41
CA GLY A 257 -14.32 22.15 7.36
C GLY A 257 -13.15 23.10 7.65
N GLU A 258 -12.12 22.61 8.34
CA GLU A 258 -10.81 23.24 8.27
C GLU A 258 -10.11 22.89 6.96
N ASN A 259 -9.64 23.92 6.25
CA ASN A 259 -8.91 23.78 4.99
C ASN A 259 -7.64 22.97 5.20
N LEU A 260 -7.56 21.83 4.52
CA LEU A 260 -6.41 20.92 4.52
C LEU A 260 -5.15 21.61 3.95
N PRO A 261 -3.95 21.34 4.50
CA PRO A 261 -2.71 21.73 3.84
C PRO A 261 -2.58 21.01 2.50
N GLU A 262 -2.09 21.70 1.46
CA GLU A 262 -1.79 21.10 0.16
C GLU A 262 -0.70 20.03 0.32
N VAL A 263 -1.12 18.76 0.32
CA VAL A 263 -0.22 17.60 0.37
C VAL A 263 0.28 17.28 -1.03
N ASP A 264 1.61 17.20 -1.18
CA ASP A 264 2.35 16.75 -2.36
C ASP A 264 1.59 15.66 -3.14
N THR A 265 1.40 15.89 -4.44
CA THR A 265 0.50 15.13 -5.32
C THR A 265 0.93 13.67 -5.53
N ASN A 266 2.17 13.31 -5.14
CA ASN A 266 2.76 12.01 -5.46
C ASN A 266 2.71 10.92 -4.36
N THR A 267 2.30 11.24 -3.11
CA THR A 267 2.20 10.22 -2.04
C THR A 267 0.74 9.84 -1.80
N LEU A 268 0.41 8.56 -1.87
CA LEU A 268 -0.91 8.04 -1.54
C LEU A 268 -1.06 7.99 -0.01
N THR A 269 -2.05 8.71 0.55
CA THR A 269 -2.35 8.74 2.00
C THR A 269 -3.70 8.08 2.26
N VAL A 270 -3.98 7.74 3.52
CA VAL A 270 -5.27 7.14 3.94
C VAL A 270 -6.45 7.99 3.47
N GLU A 271 -6.35 9.32 3.56
CA GLU A 271 -7.41 10.24 3.15
C GLU A 271 -7.57 10.31 1.64
N LYS A 272 -6.47 10.24 0.88
CA LYS A 272 -6.55 10.14 -0.58
C LYS A 272 -7.24 8.83 -1.00
N ILE A 273 -6.97 7.74 -0.29
CA ILE A 273 -7.65 6.45 -0.52
C ILE A 273 -9.14 6.57 -0.19
N LEU A 274 -9.49 7.13 0.96
CA LEU A 274 -10.88 7.35 1.37
C LEU A 274 -11.61 8.29 0.40
N LEU A 275 -10.95 9.34 -0.07
CA LEU A 275 -11.48 10.27 -1.05
C LEU A 275 -11.75 9.54 -2.38
N GLU A 276 -10.77 8.82 -2.92
CA GLU A 276 -10.93 8.01 -4.16
C GLU A 276 -12.11 7.04 -4.02
N TYR A 277 -12.21 6.37 -2.88
CA TYR A 277 -13.28 5.42 -2.59
C TYR A 277 -14.65 6.10 -2.52
N ASN A 278 -14.76 7.22 -1.79
CA ASN A 278 -16.00 7.95 -1.58
C ASN A 278 -16.48 8.67 -2.85
N GLU A 279 -15.58 9.24 -3.64
CA GLU A 279 -15.90 9.83 -4.94
C GLU A 279 -16.49 8.77 -5.88
N PHE A 280 -15.83 7.61 -6.00
CA PHE A 280 -16.34 6.50 -6.79
C PHE A 280 -17.71 6.02 -6.30
N LYS A 281 -17.91 5.90 -4.99
CA LYS A 281 -19.20 5.53 -4.40
C LYS A 281 -20.28 6.56 -4.71
N ALA A 282 -19.98 7.85 -4.62
CA ALA A 282 -20.92 8.94 -4.93
C ALA A 282 -21.33 8.92 -6.41
N ASP A 283 -20.38 8.69 -7.32
CA ASP A 283 -20.66 8.53 -8.75
C ASP A 283 -21.62 7.36 -9.02
N LEU A 284 -21.42 6.23 -8.33
CA LEU A 284 -22.31 5.08 -8.44
C LEU A 284 -23.71 5.35 -7.88
N GLN A 285 -23.83 6.13 -6.80
CA GLN A 285 -25.12 6.53 -6.22
C GLN A 285 -25.92 7.45 -7.15
N ASN A 286 -25.24 8.35 -7.85
CA ASN A 286 -25.85 9.28 -8.79
C ASN A 286 -26.19 8.64 -10.14
N SER A 287 -25.65 7.45 -10.42
CA SER A 287 -25.90 6.71 -11.66
C SER A 287 -27.25 5.99 -11.65
N ILE A 288 -27.98 6.12 -12.75
CA ILE A 288 -29.24 5.39 -12.99
C ILE A 288 -29.02 3.98 -13.59
N ILE A 289 -27.79 3.65 -13.99
CA ILE A 289 -27.46 2.41 -14.71
C ILE A 289 -27.50 1.21 -13.75
N SER A 290 -28.10 0.10 -14.19
CA SER A 290 -28.24 -1.12 -13.37
C SER A 290 -26.90 -1.71 -12.93
N SER A 291 -25.87 -1.69 -13.79
CA SER A 291 -24.52 -2.11 -13.43
C SER A 291 -23.92 -1.25 -12.32
N SER A 292 -24.16 0.07 -12.34
CA SER A 292 -23.70 0.96 -11.26
C SER A 292 -24.37 0.65 -9.93
N LYS A 293 -25.68 0.32 -9.94
CA LYS A 293 -26.40 -0.12 -8.73
C LYS A 293 -25.81 -1.40 -8.14
N LYS A 294 -25.49 -2.37 -9.00
CA LYS A 294 -24.86 -3.63 -8.56
C LYS A 294 -23.44 -3.42 -8.02
N ARG A 295 -22.64 -2.53 -8.63
CA ARG A 295 -21.34 -2.11 -8.04
C ARG A 295 -21.52 -1.45 -6.67
N LEU A 296 -22.52 -0.58 -6.53
CA LEU A 296 -22.80 0.07 -5.24
C LEU A 296 -23.21 -0.95 -4.16
N GLU A 297 -24.00 -1.96 -4.51
CA GLU A 297 -24.33 -3.07 -3.60
C GLU A 297 -23.09 -3.84 -3.18
N MET A 298 -22.16 -4.13 -4.11
CA MET A 298 -20.87 -4.76 -3.80
C MET A 298 -20.04 -3.93 -2.81
N LEU A 299 -19.95 -2.62 -3.01
CA LEU A 299 -19.23 -1.74 -2.07
C LEU A 299 -19.89 -1.70 -0.69
N LYS A 300 -21.23 -1.64 -0.61
CA LYS A 300 -21.96 -1.68 0.66
C LYS A 300 -21.77 -3.00 1.42
N LEU A 301 -21.68 -4.12 0.71
CA LEU A 301 -21.34 -5.41 1.31
C LEU A 301 -19.93 -5.40 1.87
N ALA A 302 -18.98 -4.81 1.14
CA ALA A 302 -17.59 -4.70 1.60
C ALA A 302 -17.49 -3.88 2.91
N GLU A 303 -18.16 -2.73 2.95
CA GLU A 303 -18.28 -1.89 4.16
C GLU A 303 -18.88 -2.67 5.33
N GLY A 304 -19.93 -3.45 5.09
CA GLY A 304 -20.57 -4.27 6.12
C GLY A 304 -19.68 -5.40 6.67
N VAL A 305 -18.80 -5.97 5.85
CA VAL A 305 -17.84 -7.01 6.29
C VAL A 305 -16.72 -6.41 7.13
N ILE A 306 -16.21 -5.24 6.73
CA ILE A 306 -15.15 -4.55 7.45
C ILE A 306 -15.69 -3.94 8.76
N GLY A 307 -16.95 -3.50 8.76
CA GLY A 307 -17.62 -2.94 9.93
C GLY A 307 -17.25 -1.47 10.17
N THR A 308 -16.76 -0.77 9.15
CA THR A 308 -16.37 0.64 9.21
C THR A 308 -17.57 1.58 9.19
N ASP A 309 -17.63 2.49 10.16
CA ASP A 309 -18.33 3.76 10.00
C ASP A 309 -17.37 4.74 9.31
N LEU A 310 -17.34 4.71 7.98
CA LEU A 310 -16.41 5.50 7.14
C LEU A 310 -16.57 7.03 7.29
N TYR A 311 -17.48 7.49 8.16
CA TYR A 311 -17.75 8.90 8.42
C TYR A 311 -16.90 9.48 9.56
N GLU A 312 -16.34 8.64 10.43
CA GLU A 312 -15.45 9.11 11.49
C GLU A 312 -13.99 8.90 11.07
N TYR A 313 -13.18 9.94 11.17
CA TYR A 313 -11.74 9.90 10.93
C TYR A 313 -11.11 8.84 11.86
N HIS A 314 -10.94 7.62 11.36
CA HIS A 314 -10.20 6.60 12.08
C HIS A 314 -8.72 6.88 11.88
N ALA A 315 -8.13 7.54 12.87
CA ALA A 315 -6.67 7.61 12.98
C ALA A 315 -6.01 6.25 13.31
N VAL A 316 -6.81 5.18 13.34
CA VAL A 316 -6.40 3.80 13.62
C VAL A 316 -6.92 2.91 12.48
N ASP A 317 -6.36 3.09 11.28
CA ASP A 317 -6.52 2.11 10.19
C ASP A 317 -5.74 0.84 10.58
N LYS A 318 -6.47 -0.23 10.85
CA LYS A 318 -5.90 -1.49 11.36
C LYS A 318 -5.72 -2.50 10.23
N PRO A 319 -4.79 -3.46 10.35
CA PRO A 319 -4.66 -4.55 9.39
C PRO A 319 -5.93 -5.39 9.28
N ILE A 320 -6.33 -5.74 8.06
CA ILE A 320 -7.45 -6.65 7.83
C ILE A 320 -7.03 -8.10 8.10
N SER A 321 -7.91 -8.87 8.75
CA SER A 321 -7.67 -10.31 8.95
C SER A 321 -7.90 -11.12 7.67
N ILE A 322 -7.23 -12.26 7.56
CA ILE A 322 -7.46 -13.25 6.51
C ILE A 322 -8.92 -13.71 6.48
N GLU A 323 -9.57 -13.83 7.64
CA GLU A 323 -10.99 -14.21 7.73
C GLU A 323 -11.91 -13.12 7.16
N GLN A 324 -11.68 -11.86 7.50
CA GLN A 324 -12.42 -10.73 6.90
C GLN A 324 -12.19 -10.68 5.39
N TRP A 325 -10.95 -10.86 4.92
CA TRP A 325 -10.65 -10.92 3.50
C TRP A 325 -11.36 -12.07 2.78
N ALA A 326 -11.41 -13.27 3.38
CA ALA A 326 -12.17 -14.40 2.86
C ALA A 326 -13.67 -14.06 2.75
N LYS A 327 -14.23 -13.40 3.78
CA LYS A 327 -15.63 -12.94 3.76
C LYS A 327 -15.87 -11.90 2.66
N LEU A 328 -14.94 -10.96 2.43
CA LEU A 328 -15.02 -10.00 1.31
C LEU A 328 -15.06 -10.74 -0.02
N MET A 329 -14.11 -11.65 -0.26
CA MET A 329 -14.04 -12.44 -1.49
C MET A 329 -15.30 -13.26 -1.75
N ASN A 330 -15.90 -13.83 -0.69
CA ASN A 330 -17.13 -14.60 -0.79
C ASN A 330 -18.38 -13.73 -0.97
N GLN A 331 -18.61 -12.75 -0.08
CA GLN A 331 -19.87 -12.00 -0.05
C GLN A 331 -19.95 -10.96 -1.17
N VAL A 332 -18.83 -10.32 -1.52
CA VAL A 332 -18.80 -9.25 -2.53
C VAL A 332 -18.73 -9.84 -3.93
N PHE A 333 -17.88 -10.86 -4.14
CA PHE A 333 -17.59 -11.40 -5.48
C PHE A 333 -18.14 -12.81 -5.71
N GLY A 334 -18.74 -13.46 -4.71
CA GLY A 334 -19.35 -14.78 -4.86
C GLY A 334 -18.34 -15.91 -5.06
N LEU A 335 -17.12 -15.77 -4.54
CA LEU A 335 -16.14 -16.87 -4.55
C LEU A 335 -16.48 -17.89 -3.46
N GLU A 336 -16.50 -19.17 -3.80
CA GLU A 336 -16.78 -20.24 -2.83
C GLU A 336 -15.59 -20.42 -1.87
N SER A 337 -15.83 -20.89 -0.64
CA SER A 337 -14.77 -21.03 0.38
C SER A 337 -13.58 -21.86 -0.12
N ASN A 338 -13.84 -22.95 -0.85
CA ASN A 338 -12.79 -23.78 -1.43
C ASN A 338 -12.00 -23.11 -2.56
N GLU A 339 -12.49 -22.00 -3.12
CA GLU A 339 -11.78 -21.18 -4.10
C GLU A 339 -10.93 -20.10 -3.44
N ILE A 340 -11.15 -19.82 -2.15
CA ILE A 340 -10.46 -18.79 -1.38
C ILE A 340 -9.42 -19.42 -0.44
N ASP A 341 -9.85 -20.39 0.37
CA ASP A 341 -9.06 -21.02 1.45
C ASP A 341 -7.71 -21.61 1.00
N PRO A 342 -7.58 -22.26 -0.18
CA PRO A 342 -6.28 -22.80 -0.60
C PRO A 342 -5.18 -21.75 -0.70
N TYR A 343 -5.53 -20.48 -0.92
CA TYR A 343 -4.59 -19.38 -1.09
C TYR A 343 -4.27 -18.67 0.21
N LEU A 344 -5.23 -18.67 1.14
CA LEU A 344 -5.12 -18.02 2.43
C LEU A 344 -4.33 -18.86 3.46
N SER A 345 -4.26 -20.18 3.26
CA SER A 345 -3.48 -21.11 4.08
C SER A 345 -1.96 -20.84 4.14
N MET A 346 -1.47 -19.90 3.33
CA MET A 346 -0.07 -19.48 3.32
C MET A 346 0.25 -18.40 4.37
N GLY A 347 -0.75 -17.82 5.06
CA GLY A 347 -0.53 -16.86 6.15
C GLY A 347 -0.32 -17.54 7.51
N THR A 348 0.74 -17.18 8.23
CA THR A 348 1.07 -17.73 9.57
C THR A 348 0.39 -16.98 10.72
N ASP A 349 -0.04 -15.73 10.48
CA ASP A 349 -0.31 -14.77 11.55
C ASP A 349 -1.74 -14.22 11.55
N GLY A 350 -2.64 -14.80 10.75
CA GLY A 350 -4.06 -14.40 10.68
C GLY A 350 -4.33 -13.02 10.05
N ILE A 351 -3.30 -12.21 9.80
CA ILE A 351 -3.36 -10.92 9.10
C ILE A 351 -3.17 -11.13 7.59
N LEU A 352 -3.92 -10.37 6.77
CA LEU A 352 -3.71 -10.33 5.33
C LEU A 352 -2.47 -9.50 4.99
N VAL A 353 -1.57 -10.06 4.19
CA VAL A 353 -0.45 -9.35 3.57
C VAL A 353 -0.62 -9.26 2.06
N TYR A 354 0.05 -8.29 1.44
CA TYR A 354 -0.12 -7.97 0.02
C TYR A 354 0.16 -9.14 -0.94
N ASP A 355 1.13 -10.02 -0.64
CA ASP A 355 1.43 -11.18 -1.48
C ASP A 355 0.33 -12.25 -1.44
N ILE A 356 -0.30 -12.47 -0.27
CA ILE A 356 -1.48 -13.32 -0.13
C ILE A 356 -2.68 -12.70 -0.83
N ALA A 357 -2.88 -11.39 -0.71
CA ALA A 357 -3.89 -10.67 -1.47
C ALA A 357 -3.69 -10.90 -2.97
N ALA A 358 -2.48 -10.71 -3.48
CA ALA A 358 -2.14 -10.96 -4.89
C ALA A 358 -2.42 -12.39 -5.32
N ILE A 359 -2.01 -13.40 -4.55
CA ILE A 359 -2.28 -14.82 -4.87
C ILE A 359 -3.79 -15.06 -4.94
N SER A 360 -4.55 -14.60 -3.94
CA SER A 360 -5.99 -14.81 -3.86
C SER A 360 -6.74 -14.15 -5.02
N ILE A 361 -6.36 -12.92 -5.41
CA ILE A 361 -7.02 -12.19 -6.50
C ILE A 361 -6.61 -12.77 -7.86
N MET A 362 -5.31 -12.98 -8.09
CA MET A 362 -4.80 -13.36 -9.41
C MET A 362 -5.07 -14.82 -9.76
N LYS A 363 -5.26 -15.71 -8.79
CA LYS A 363 -5.72 -17.07 -9.07
C LYS A 363 -7.22 -17.16 -9.34
N ALA A 364 -8.00 -16.19 -8.85
CA ALA A 364 -9.43 -16.03 -9.17
C ALA A 364 -9.67 -14.96 -10.25
N SER A 365 -8.64 -14.59 -11.02
CA SER A 365 -8.66 -13.43 -11.92
C SER A 365 -9.74 -13.51 -13.00
N ASN A 366 -10.10 -14.71 -13.46
CA ASN A 366 -11.15 -14.90 -14.46
C ASN A 366 -12.52 -14.46 -13.95
N LYS A 367 -12.79 -14.68 -12.66
CA LYS A 367 -14.02 -14.26 -12.00
C LYS A 367 -13.95 -12.80 -11.58
N LEU A 368 -12.81 -12.35 -11.06
CA LEU A 368 -12.66 -11.03 -10.44
C LEU A 368 -12.36 -9.90 -11.43
N ILE A 369 -11.38 -10.09 -12.32
CA ILE A 369 -10.86 -9.05 -13.23
C ILE A 369 -11.04 -9.41 -14.71
N GLY A 370 -11.61 -10.59 -14.99
CA GLY A 370 -12.04 -11.00 -16.32
C GLY A 370 -10.93 -11.50 -17.26
N TYR A 371 -9.76 -11.85 -16.72
CA TYR A 371 -8.63 -12.45 -17.43
C TYR A 371 -8.36 -13.87 -16.93
N ASP A 372 -7.91 -14.78 -17.80
CA ASP A 372 -7.56 -16.13 -17.36
C ASP A 372 -6.33 -16.13 -16.43
N PRO A 373 -6.33 -16.95 -15.36
CA PRO A 373 -5.15 -17.14 -14.54
C PRO A 373 -3.97 -17.63 -15.38
N ARG A 374 -2.87 -16.90 -15.35
CA ARG A 374 -1.63 -17.23 -16.07
C ARG A 374 -0.41 -16.91 -15.20
N ASP A 375 0.78 -17.16 -15.70
CA ASP A 375 1.99 -16.60 -15.09
C ASP A 375 2.30 -15.21 -15.64
N ALA A 376 3.00 -14.40 -14.85
CA ALA A 376 3.53 -13.11 -15.27
C ALA A 376 4.47 -13.29 -16.47
N THR A 377 4.43 -12.34 -17.39
CA THR A 377 5.42 -12.22 -18.45
C THR A 377 6.72 -11.66 -17.87
N GLU A 378 7.84 -11.86 -18.58
CA GLU A 378 9.13 -11.30 -18.14
C GLU A 378 9.06 -9.78 -17.96
N LYS A 379 8.37 -9.08 -18.87
CA LYS A 379 8.19 -7.63 -18.79
C LYS A 379 7.47 -7.22 -17.49
N GLU A 380 6.41 -7.92 -17.11
CA GLU A 380 5.68 -7.62 -15.87
C GLU A 380 6.54 -7.87 -14.63
N LEU A 381 7.37 -8.93 -14.65
CA LEU A 381 8.32 -9.22 -13.57
C LEU A 381 9.40 -8.13 -13.46
N GLU A 382 9.99 -7.72 -14.59
CA GLU A 382 11.02 -6.68 -14.62
C GLU A 382 10.48 -5.31 -14.17
N GLU A 383 9.28 -4.93 -14.63
CA GLU A 383 8.63 -3.67 -14.24
C GLU A 383 8.28 -3.66 -12.75
N ALA A 384 7.69 -4.74 -12.23
CA ALA A 384 7.37 -4.85 -10.81
C ALA A 384 8.63 -4.87 -9.93
N ARG A 385 9.69 -5.59 -10.34
CA ARG A 385 10.97 -5.62 -9.61
C ARG A 385 11.66 -4.26 -9.59
N ALA A 386 11.54 -3.47 -10.65
CA ALA A 386 12.11 -2.13 -10.72
C ALA A 386 11.34 -1.11 -9.85
N ALA A 387 10.03 -1.28 -9.71
CA ALA A 387 9.17 -0.34 -8.99
C ALA A 387 9.00 -0.67 -7.50
N ILE A 388 8.96 -1.96 -7.13
CA ILE A 388 8.56 -2.39 -5.78
C ILE A 388 9.79 -2.77 -4.96
N PRO A 389 10.04 -2.08 -3.83
CA PRO A 389 11.05 -2.51 -2.89
C PRO A 389 10.84 -3.95 -2.44
N GLN A 390 11.92 -4.72 -2.45
CA GLN A 390 11.91 -6.11 -1.95
C GLN A 390 10.94 -7.03 -2.69
N PHE A 391 10.59 -6.72 -3.94
CA PHE A 391 9.67 -7.49 -4.77
C PHE A 391 9.90 -9.01 -4.69
N ASP A 392 11.16 -9.45 -4.73
CA ASP A 392 11.50 -10.86 -4.76
C ASP A 392 11.19 -11.58 -3.43
N THR A 393 10.85 -10.88 -2.34
CA THR A 393 10.41 -11.52 -1.07
C THR A 393 8.97 -12.03 -1.12
N ALA A 394 8.21 -11.73 -2.18
CA ALA A 394 6.85 -12.26 -2.35
C ALA A 394 6.84 -13.80 -2.37
N ARG A 395 5.84 -14.41 -1.75
CA ARG A 395 5.62 -15.87 -1.83
C ARG A 395 5.44 -16.34 -3.27
N ASP A 396 4.70 -15.57 -4.08
CA ASP A 396 4.49 -15.81 -5.50
C ASP A 396 4.73 -14.52 -6.30
N VAL A 397 5.97 -14.33 -6.76
CA VAL A 397 6.40 -13.16 -7.55
C VAL A 397 5.59 -13.01 -8.85
N SER A 398 5.10 -14.12 -9.42
CA SER A 398 4.29 -14.12 -10.64
C SER A 398 2.92 -13.49 -10.37
N LYS A 399 2.23 -13.90 -9.31
CA LYS A 399 0.94 -13.28 -8.94
C LYS A 399 1.12 -11.86 -8.45
N PHE A 400 2.20 -11.57 -7.73
CA PHE A 400 2.47 -10.22 -7.26
C PHE A 400 2.72 -9.24 -8.42
N ALA A 401 3.53 -9.63 -9.41
CA ALA A 401 3.74 -8.84 -10.62
C ALA A 401 2.44 -8.63 -11.41
N GLN A 402 1.58 -9.64 -11.50
CA GLN A 402 0.28 -9.47 -12.16
C GLN A 402 -0.63 -8.45 -11.46
N MET A 403 -0.67 -8.47 -10.13
CA MET A 403 -1.44 -7.50 -9.35
C MET A 403 -0.89 -6.07 -9.53
N PHE A 404 0.43 -5.93 -9.66
CA PHE A 404 1.06 -4.66 -10.02
C PHE A 404 0.66 -4.22 -11.43
N SER A 405 0.90 -5.05 -12.45
CA SER A 405 0.65 -4.71 -13.85
C SER A 405 -0.83 -4.54 -14.21
N SER A 406 -1.75 -5.06 -13.39
CA SER A 406 -3.19 -4.81 -13.54
C SER A 406 -3.63 -3.44 -13.03
N GLY A 407 -2.74 -2.65 -12.41
CA GLY A 407 -3.06 -1.36 -11.79
C GLY A 407 -3.74 -1.47 -10.43
N LEU A 408 -3.86 -2.68 -9.85
CA LEU A 408 -4.48 -2.82 -8.52
C LEU A 408 -3.62 -2.21 -7.41
N LEU A 409 -2.29 -2.17 -7.61
CA LEU A 409 -1.34 -1.56 -6.68
C LEU A 409 -1.02 -0.09 -6.96
N GLU A 410 -1.67 0.54 -7.94
CA GLU A 410 -1.38 1.93 -8.34
C GLU A 410 -1.37 2.87 -7.12
N GLY A 411 -0.27 3.60 -6.93
CA GLY A 411 -0.04 4.50 -5.80
C GLY A 411 0.33 3.80 -4.47
N LEU A 412 -0.18 2.59 -4.19
CA LEU A 412 0.10 1.85 -2.95
C LEU A 412 1.58 1.51 -2.81
N TYR A 413 2.22 1.11 -3.91
CA TYR A 413 3.65 0.76 -3.88
C TYR A 413 4.59 1.96 -3.67
N ASN A 414 4.06 3.19 -3.69
CA ASN A 414 4.83 4.40 -3.37
C ASN A 414 4.80 4.75 -1.88
N ILE A 415 3.99 4.06 -1.06
CA ILE A 415 3.97 4.28 0.38
C ILE A 415 5.31 3.81 0.94
N PRO A 416 6.02 4.61 1.76
CA PRO A 416 7.29 4.18 2.31
C PRO A 416 7.15 2.91 3.16
N GLY A 417 8.10 1.98 3.01
CA GLY A 417 8.01 0.67 3.63
C GLY A 417 7.03 -0.30 2.94
N PHE A 418 6.52 0.01 1.74
CA PHE A 418 5.74 -0.96 0.97
C PHE A 418 6.60 -2.16 0.54
N THR A 419 6.14 -3.35 0.90
CA THR A 419 6.75 -4.63 0.53
C THR A 419 5.65 -5.64 0.21
N PRO A 420 5.97 -6.78 -0.45
CA PRO A 420 5.00 -7.85 -0.65
C PRO A 420 4.41 -8.41 0.66
N GLN A 421 5.14 -8.35 1.77
CA GLN A 421 4.68 -8.88 3.06
C GLN A 421 4.14 -7.80 4.00
N ARG A 422 3.97 -6.56 3.52
CA ARG A 422 3.28 -5.50 4.26
C ARG A 422 1.84 -5.94 4.58
N PRO A 423 1.38 -5.76 5.83
CA PRO A 423 -0.03 -5.92 6.19
C PRO A 423 -0.93 -5.01 5.34
N VAL A 424 -2.03 -5.54 4.83
CA VAL A 424 -3.05 -4.76 4.14
C VAL A 424 -3.97 -4.14 5.18
N SER A 425 -4.12 -2.83 5.17
CA SER A 425 -5.05 -2.16 6.08
C SER A 425 -6.51 -2.32 5.63
N GLU A 426 -7.47 -2.01 6.51
CA GLU A 426 -8.90 -2.07 6.17
C GLU A 426 -9.24 -1.11 5.02
N ILE A 427 -8.69 0.10 5.04
CA ILE A 427 -8.93 1.11 4.00
C ILE A 427 -8.25 0.71 2.67
N GLU A 428 -7.03 0.16 2.73
CA GLU A 428 -6.38 -0.39 1.55
C GLU A 428 -7.14 -1.59 0.97
N ALA A 429 -7.72 -2.44 1.81
CA ALA A 429 -8.58 -3.54 1.36
C ALA A 429 -9.84 -3.02 0.65
N LEU A 430 -10.46 -1.94 1.14
CA LEU A 430 -11.58 -1.27 0.46
C LEU A 430 -11.17 -0.73 -0.91
N LEU A 431 -9.97 -0.14 -1.01
CA LEU A 431 -9.43 0.32 -2.29
C LEU A 431 -9.26 -0.82 -3.28
N LEU A 432 -8.69 -1.95 -2.84
CA LEU A 432 -8.56 -3.14 -3.67
C LEU A 432 -9.93 -3.66 -4.12
N VAL A 433 -10.90 -3.74 -3.21
CA VAL A 433 -12.28 -4.13 -3.55
C VAL A 433 -12.91 -3.16 -4.56
N LYS A 434 -12.71 -1.85 -4.39
CA LYS A 434 -13.17 -0.82 -5.34
C LYS A 434 -12.58 -1.06 -6.72
N ARG A 435 -11.26 -1.22 -6.82
CA ARG A 435 -10.57 -1.41 -8.11
C ARG A 435 -10.95 -2.73 -8.78
N ILE A 436 -11.11 -3.81 -8.01
CA ILE A 436 -11.66 -5.07 -8.53
C ILE A 436 -13.09 -4.85 -9.04
N THR A 437 -13.93 -4.12 -8.31
CA THR A 437 -15.32 -3.84 -8.69
C THR A 437 -15.44 -3.01 -9.98
N GLU A 438 -14.49 -2.09 -10.22
CA GLU A 438 -14.39 -1.35 -11.48
C GLU A 438 -14.14 -2.31 -12.66
N MET A 439 -13.20 -3.24 -12.49
CA MET A 439 -12.82 -4.26 -13.50
C MET A 439 -13.83 -5.41 -13.59
N TYR A 440 -14.69 -5.58 -12.59
CA TYR A 440 -15.59 -6.73 -12.46
C TYR A 440 -16.62 -6.76 -13.59
N LYS A 441 -16.72 -7.92 -14.25
CA LYS A 441 -17.68 -8.14 -15.34
C LYS A 441 -19.07 -8.41 -14.76
N ILE A 442 -19.89 -7.36 -14.71
CA ILE A 442 -21.29 -7.47 -14.29
C ILE A 442 -22.08 -8.19 -15.38
N LYS A 443 -22.47 -9.43 -15.08
CA LYS A 443 -23.48 -10.18 -15.85
C LYS A 443 -24.87 -9.61 -15.64
#